data_AF-A0A7S3XDE5-F1
#
_entry.id   AF-A0A7S3XDE5-F1
#
_cell.length_a   1.000
_cell.length_b   1.000
_cell.length_c   1.000
_cell.angle_alpha   90.00
_cell.angle_beta   90.00
_cell.angle_gamma   90.00
#
_symmetry.space_group_name_H-M   'P 1'
#
loop_
_entity.id
_entity.type
_entity.pdbx_description
1 polymer ?
#
loop_
_entity_poly.entity_id
_entity_poly.type
_entity_poly.pdbx_seq_one_letter_code
_entity_poly.pdbx_strand_id
1 'polypeptide(L)'
;MRARCAVQNVSAPRRALRTRRTKIPIAKAEARAGFDEAVICTEAKEEKKPLLKLKDAATRVGATCLTAAALSGVSWLGTPKPCHASVEGQATISSTVSNTRTTSKAEVFTLAQEDELDKADTAWVLTSTALVLFMTIPGLSLFYAGLVKKANVLSVLMHCFVITAMMTLMWVTFGYSMSFSTMGMEEGTVNLASMVGGLDKVMLAGVTDASLVGTIPEALWVMFQMTFAIITPALMVGAFVERLKFPAMLAFVALFATFIYFPICHMVWSGPGALMADLGVLDFAGGIVVHITAGFAALLSCIMVGPRKENKMTPHSLPLTVTGAGMLWVGWFGFNAGSAAASGALAASAMLVTQVSAATATLVWMIQDWIQDGKPTMLGAATGSIAGLASITPAAGFVGVPGALMIGLAGGIICRWFALTVKTKYAYDDSLDVFGVHGMGGFLGTILCGVFCSELFGGNQGAVSIVNQVGVQTLCSVATVVYTLAATWLIMKGIEKTIGLRVTDGDELVGLDAAEHGEVSYID
;
A
#
# COMPACT_ATOMS: atom_id res chain seq x y z
N MET A 1 -30.43 8.76 78.76
CA MET A 1 -30.31 7.34 78.37
C MET A 1 -29.01 7.15 77.60
N ARG A 2 -28.04 6.40 78.15
CA ARG A 2 -26.72 6.11 77.55
C ARG A 2 -26.57 4.59 77.40
N ALA A 3 -26.12 4.10 76.24
CA ALA A 3 -25.34 2.87 75.95
C ALA A 3 -25.54 2.53 74.46
N ARG A 4 -24.56 2.70 73.55
CA ARG A 4 -23.30 1.95 73.24
C ARG A 4 -23.47 0.65 72.43
N CYS A 5 -22.95 0.72 71.18
CA CYS A 5 -22.25 -0.24 70.31
C CYS A 5 -22.40 -1.77 70.49
N ALA A 6 -22.55 -2.49 69.38
CA ALA A 6 -21.49 -3.35 68.81
C ALA A 6 -21.88 -4.00 67.46
N VAL A 7 -20.84 -4.24 66.66
CA VAL A 7 -20.72 -4.91 65.36
C VAL A 7 -21.03 -6.42 65.48
N GLN A 8 -21.63 -7.03 64.44
CA GLN A 8 -21.66 -8.49 64.27
C GLN A 8 -21.01 -8.91 62.94
N ASN A 9 -19.95 -9.71 63.08
CA ASN A 9 -19.29 -10.52 62.07
C ASN A 9 -19.86 -11.95 62.20
N VAL A 10 -20.22 -12.61 61.10
CA VAL A 10 -20.54 -14.05 61.11
C VAL A 10 -19.85 -14.73 59.93
N SER A 11 -19.12 -15.80 60.26
CA SER A 11 -18.31 -16.63 59.37
C SER A 11 -18.75 -18.10 59.43
N ALA A 12 -18.48 -18.85 58.33
CA ALA A 12 -18.33 -20.31 58.16
C ALA A 12 -19.54 -21.11 57.61
N PRO A 13 -19.36 -22.32 57.00
CA PRO A 13 -18.13 -23.11 56.82
C PRO A 13 -17.85 -23.70 55.40
N ARG A 14 -16.58 -24.07 55.20
CA ARG A 14 -16.05 -24.88 54.08
C ARG A 14 -16.47 -26.35 54.21
N ARG A 15 -16.86 -26.99 53.11
CA ARG A 15 -17.11 -28.45 53.03
C ARG A 15 -16.10 -29.12 52.09
N ALA A 16 -15.45 -30.16 52.60
CA ALA A 16 -14.43 -30.95 51.93
C ALA A 16 -15.02 -31.88 50.85
N LEU A 17 -14.34 -32.00 49.70
CA LEU A 17 -14.58 -33.03 48.69
C LEU A 17 -13.30 -33.88 48.55
N ARG A 18 -13.46 -35.17 48.84
CA ARG A 18 -12.40 -36.18 48.93
C ARG A 18 -12.36 -37.01 47.64
N THR A 19 -11.18 -36.99 47.02
CA THR A 19 -10.54 -37.96 46.10
C THR A 19 -11.31 -39.20 45.60
N ARG A 20 -11.29 -39.42 44.27
CA ARG A 20 -11.07 -40.74 43.65
C ARG A 20 -10.25 -40.61 42.35
N ARG A 21 -8.99 -41.08 42.40
CA ARG A 21 -8.13 -41.32 41.24
C ARG A 21 -8.45 -42.71 40.68
N THR A 22 -8.77 -42.81 39.40
CA THR A 22 -8.81 -44.07 38.65
C THR A 22 -7.50 -44.22 37.87
N LYS A 23 -6.79 -45.32 38.15
CA LYS A 23 -5.60 -45.80 37.41
C LYS A 23 -6.06 -46.63 36.21
N ILE A 24 -5.45 -46.42 35.05
CA ILE A 24 -5.44 -47.37 33.91
C ILE A 24 -3.97 -47.48 33.44
N PRO A 25 -3.46 -48.68 33.10
CA PRO A 25 -2.03 -49.01 33.22
C PRO A 25 -1.20 -48.76 31.95
N ILE A 26 0.11 -48.63 32.18
CA ILE A 26 1.20 -48.57 31.20
C ILE A 26 1.57 -49.98 30.74
N ALA A 27 1.69 -50.19 29.43
CA ALA A 27 2.43 -51.31 28.84
C ALA A 27 3.63 -50.78 28.03
N LYS A 28 4.79 -51.38 28.29
CA LYS A 28 6.09 -51.13 27.65
C LYS A 28 6.13 -51.70 26.23
N ALA A 29 6.84 -51.01 25.34
CA ALA A 29 7.64 -51.63 24.29
C ALA A 29 8.91 -50.79 24.05
N GLU A 30 10.05 -51.45 24.12
CA GLU A 30 11.41 -50.93 23.92
C GLU A 30 11.83 -51.05 22.45
N ALA A 31 12.63 -50.09 21.96
CA ALA A 31 13.76 -50.22 21.01
C ALA A 31 14.20 -48.81 20.59
N ARG A 32 15.23 -48.19 21.21
CA ARG A 32 16.70 -48.26 20.96
C ARG A 32 17.18 -47.72 19.59
N ALA A 33 18.27 -46.95 19.73
CA ALA A 33 19.24 -46.41 18.75
C ALA A 33 18.82 -45.08 18.08
N GLY A 34 19.58 -43.99 18.13
CA GLY A 34 20.92 -43.70 18.64
C GLY A 34 21.46 -42.48 17.86
N PHE A 35 22.19 -41.57 18.52
CA PHE A 35 23.44 -40.92 18.07
C PHE A 35 23.78 -39.74 18.99
N ASP A 36 25.06 -39.68 19.32
CA ASP A 36 25.65 -39.03 20.50
C ASP A 36 25.78 -37.51 20.42
N GLU A 37 25.65 -36.87 21.59
CA GLU A 37 26.18 -35.54 21.87
C GLU A 37 27.72 -35.59 21.96
N ALA A 38 28.39 -34.77 21.16
CA ALA A 38 29.76 -34.36 21.40
C ALA A 38 29.76 -32.87 21.80
N VAL A 39 29.79 -32.63 23.10
CA VAL A 39 30.06 -31.32 23.70
C VAL A 39 31.56 -31.05 23.55
N ILE A 40 31.93 -30.06 22.73
CA ILE A 40 33.29 -29.51 22.70
C ILE A 40 33.25 -28.15 23.41
N CYS A 41 33.74 -28.15 24.65
CA CYS A 41 34.14 -26.95 25.36
C CYS A 41 35.34 -26.31 24.66
N THR A 42 35.22 -25.05 24.27
CA THR A 42 36.39 -24.18 24.08
C THR A 42 36.17 -22.90 24.87
N GLU A 43 37.05 -22.67 25.83
CA GLU A 43 37.12 -21.48 26.68
C GLU A 43 37.51 -20.27 25.82
N ALA A 44 36.67 -19.23 25.81
CA ALA A 44 37.04 -17.91 25.30
C ALA A 44 37.24 -16.96 26.49
N LYS A 45 38.51 -16.59 26.73
CA LYS A 45 38.94 -15.61 27.72
C LYS A 45 38.32 -14.24 27.45
N GLU A 46 37.67 -13.66 28.45
CA GLU A 46 37.31 -12.25 28.51
C GLU A 46 38.58 -11.37 28.56
N GLU A 47 38.75 -10.49 27.59
CA GLU A 47 39.71 -9.37 27.66
C GLU A 47 38.93 -8.05 27.80
N LYS A 48 38.94 -7.48 29.01
CA LYS A 48 38.45 -6.12 29.26
C LYS A 48 39.46 -5.11 28.70
N LYS A 49 39.03 -4.24 27.78
CA LYS A 49 39.71 -2.97 27.46
C LYS A 49 38.78 -1.77 27.67
N PRO A 50 39.31 -0.63 28.18
CA PRO A 50 38.48 0.42 28.74
C PRO A 50 37.88 1.37 27.70
N LEU A 51 36.68 1.87 28.04
CA LEU A 51 35.92 2.93 27.39
C LEU A 51 36.75 4.23 27.24
N LEU A 52 37.07 4.60 26.00
CA LEU A 52 37.47 5.96 25.65
C LEU A 52 36.22 6.78 25.29
N LYS A 53 36.00 7.83 26.08
CA LYS A 53 35.02 8.89 25.81
C LYS A 53 35.47 9.67 24.56
N LEU A 54 34.62 9.71 23.54
CA LEU A 54 34.60 10.81 22.56
C LEU A 54 33.23 11.46 22.61
N LYS A 55 33.11 12.45 23.50
CA LYS A 55 32.28 13.62 23.23
C LYS A 55 33.14 14.57 22.39
N ASP A 56 32.50 15.29 21.47
CA ASP A 56 33.05 16.37 20.63
C ASP A 56 33.71 15.94 19.31
N ALA A 57 32.88 15.47 18.35
CA ALA A 57 33.18 15.55 16.91
C ALA A 57 31.90 15.44 16.04
N ALA A 58 30.79 16.04 16.47
CA ALA A 58 29.54 16.08 15.69
C ALA A 58 28.93 17.48 15.69
N THR A 59 29.75 18.46 15.32
CA THR A 59 29.30 19.81 15.02
C THR A 59 30.09 20.26 13.79
N ARG A 60 29.39 20.52 12.68
CA ARG A 60 29.88 20.88 11.33
C ARG A 60 30.01 19.73 10.32
N VAL A 61 28.90 19.12 9.91
CA VAL A 61 28.58 18.89 8.48
C VAL A 61 27.05 18.79 8.39
N GLY A 62 26.39 19.84 7.93
CA GLY A 62 24.93 19.84 7.83
C GLY A 62 24.32 21.20 7.58
N ALA A 63 24.88 21.96 6.63
CA ALA A 63 24.25 23.16 6.09
C ALA A 63 25.02 23.67 4.87
N THR A 64 24.93 23.00 3.72
CA THR A 64 24.92 23.58 2.34
C THR A 64 25.07 22.47 1.31
N CYS A 65 23.99 22.18 0.58
CA CYS A 65 24.05 21.73 -0.81
C CYS A 65 22.62 21.72 -1.39
N LEU A 66 22.03 22.91 -1.41
CA LEU A 66 21.09 23.32 -2.46
C LEU A 66 21.78 24.52 -3.12
N THR A 67 21.69 24.59 -4.45
CA THR A 67 22.26 25.57 -5.38
C THR A 67 23.75 25.40 -5.73
N ALA A 68 24.02 24.84 -6.92
CA ALA A 68 24.80 25.50 -7.99
C ALA A 68 25.03 24.53 -9.16
N ALA A 69 24.15 24.59 -10.16
CA ALA A 69 24.53 24.31 -11.53
C ALA A 69 25.05 25.62 -12.14
N ALA A 70 26.31 25.64 -12.58
CA ALA A 70 26.83 26.37 -13.74
C ALA A 70 28.34 26.60 -13.65
N LEU A 71 29.03 26.27 -14.75
CA LEU A 71 30.32 26.78 -15.24
C LEU A 71 31.60 26.39 -14.47
N SER A 72 32.28 25.37 -15.00
CA SER A 72 33.65 25.53 -15.55
C SER A 72 34.10 24.21 -16.19
N GLY A 73 34.44 24.24 -17.47
CA GLY A 73 35.14 23.13 -18.13
C GLY A 73 36.58 23.02 -17.65
N VAL A 74 37.17 21.83 -17.79
CA VAL A 74 38.50 21.57 -18.38
C VAL A 74 38.59 20.06 -18.64
N SER A 75 39.09 19.76 -19.83
CA SER A 75 39.40 18.49 -20.48
C SER A 75 40.21 17.47 -19.67
N TRP A 76 39.94 16.18 -19.87
CA TRP A 76 40.99 15.16 -20.00
C TRP A 76 40.60 14.09 -21.04
N LEU A 77 41.45 13.98 -22.07
CA LEU A 77 41.47 12.94 -23.09
C LEU A 77 42.00 11.62 -22.50
N GLY A 78 41.48 10.49 -22.97
CA GLY A 78 42.08 9.18 -22.69
C GLY A 78 41.23 8.01 -23.16
N THR A 79 41.22 7.75 -24.47
CA THR A 79 40.68 6.50 -25.06
C THR A 79 41.62 5.31 -24.82
N PRO A 80 41.11 4.09 -24.60
CA PRO A 80 41.83 2.87 -24.96
C PRO A 80 41.30 2.27 -26.29
N LYS A 81 42.25 1.89 -27.15
CA LYS A 81 42.08 1.17 -28.42
C LYS A 81 41.68 -0.31 -28.21
N PRO A 82 41.05 -0.96 -29.20
CA PRO A 82 40.73 -2.39 -29.17
C PRO A 82 41.92 -3.27 -29.61
N CYS A 83 42.06 -4.44 -29.00
CA CYS A 83 43.00 -5.48 -29.43
C CYS A 83 42.30 -6.47 -30.37
N HIS A 84 42.88 -6.63 -31.56
CA HIS A 84 42.60 -7.74 -32.48
C HIS A 84 43.31 -9.02 -32.01
N ALA A 85 42.63 -10.17 -32.13
CA ALA A 85 43.28 -11.46 -32.29
C ALA A 85 42.57 -12.22 -33.42
N SER A 86 43.34 -12.52 -34.45
CA SER A 86 43.02 -13.26 -35.67
C SER A 86 43.09 -14.77 -35.44
N VAL A 87 42.14 -15.51 -36.00
CA VAL A 87 42.31 -16.93 -36.36
C VAL A 87 41.75 -17.13 -37.77
N GLU A 88 42.64 -17.47 -38.70
CA GLU A 88 42.31 -17.95 -40.04
C GLU A 88 41.90 -19.43 -39.99
N GLY A 89 40.94 -19.78 -40.84
CA GLY A 89 40.54 -21.16 -41.12
C GLY A 89 39.62 -21.17 -42.34
N GLN A 90 40.21 -21.25 -43.54
CA GLN A 90 39.51 -21.40 -44.81
C GLN A 90 38.98 -22.84 -44.98
N ALA A 91 37.72 -22.97 -45.42
CA ALA A 91 37.25 -24.11 -46.19
C ALA A 91 36.12 -23.69 -47.14
N THR A 92 36.45 -23.56 -48.42
CA THR A 92 35.56 -23.42 -49.59
C THR A 92 34.90 -24.76 -49.93
N ILE A 93 33.56 -24.83 -50.01
CA ILE A 93 32.84 -25.77 -50.91
C ILE A 93 31.53 -25.15 -51.44
N SER A 94 31.53 -24.94 -52.76
CA SER A 94 30.48 -25.10 -53.77
C SER A 94 29.05 -24.59 -53.54
N SER A 95 28.70 -23.57 -54.35
CA SER A 95 27.35 -23.21 -54.76
C SER A 95 26.64 -24.33 -55.50
N THR A 96 25.38 -24.61 -55.15
CA THR A 96 24.42 -25.24 -56.07
C THR A 96 23.13 -24.43 -56.07
N VAL A 97 22.87 -23.80 -57.21
CA VAL A 97 21.60 -23.18 -57.57
C VAL A 97 20.58 -24.31 -57.75
N SER A 98 19.49 -24.29 -56.98
CA SER A 98 18.28 -25.03 -57.32
C SER A 98 17.12 -24.05 -57.44
N ASN A 99 16.62 -23.99 -58.66
CA ASN A 99 15.57 -23.11 -59.11
C ASN A 99 14.25 -23.84 -58.91
N THR A 100 13.52 -23.53 -57.84
CA THR A 100 12.17 -24.06 -57.62
C THR A 100 11.19 -22.91 -57.64
N ARG A 101 10.53 -22.72 -58.79
CA ARG A 101 9.32 -21.91 -58.91
C ARG A 101 8.25 -22.57 -58.03
N THR A 102 7.86 -21.90 -56.96
CA THR A 102 6.58 -22.14 -56.29
C THR A 102 5.90 -20.79 -56.14
N THR A 103 4.72 -20.69 -56.74
CA THR A 103 3.83 -19.54 -56.81
C THR A 103 3.57 -18.97 -55.42
N SER A 104 3.99 -17.72 -55.15
CA SER A 104 3.57 -17.01 -53.94
C SER A 104 2.09 -16.65 -54.06
N LYS A 105 1.26 -17.34 -53.28
CA LYS A 105 0.04 -16.70 -52.78
C LYS A 105 0.52 -15.70 -51.72
N ALA A 106 0.30 -14.42 -52.00
CA ALA A 106 0.38 -13.39 -51.00
C ALA A 106 -0.74 -13.64 -49.98
N GLU A 107 -0.42 -14.33 -48.89
CA GLU A 107 -1.25 -14.30 -47.69
C GLU A 107 -0.97 -12.98 -46.98
N VAL A 108 -1.90 -12.06 -47.16
CA VAL A 108 -2.04 -10.86 -46.34
C VAL A 108 -2.45 -11.36 -44.95
N PHE A 109 -1.47 -11.61 -44.09
CA PHE A 109 -1.71 -11.88 -42.67
C PHE A 109 -1.93 -10.54 -41.98
N THR A 110 -3.14 -10.01 -42.10
CA THR A 110 -3.64 -8.96 -41.22
C THR A 110 -4.58 -9.66 -40.24
N LEU A 111 -4.01 -10.20 -39.16
CA LEU A 111 -4.80 -10.49 -37.98
C LEU A 111 -4.58 -9.30 -37.04
N ALA A 112 -5.59 -8.44 -36.93
CA ALA A 112 -5.91 -7.91 -35.62
C ALA A 112 -6.15 -9.15 -34.76
N GLN A 113 -5.18 -9.47 -33.91
CA GLN A 113 -5.31 -10.58 -32.98
C GLN A 113 -6.51 -10.22 -32.10
N GLU A 114 -7.62 -10.94 -32.27
CA GLU A 114 -8.69 -10.89 -31.27
C GLU A 114 -8.03 -11.21 -29.93
N ASP A 115 -8.35 -10.40 -28.91
CA ASP A 115 -7.94 -10.67 -27.55
C ASP A 115 -8.37 -12.11 -27.22
N GLU A 116 -7.42 -13.04 -27.18
CA GLU A 116 -7.67 -14.44 -26.84
C GLU A 116 -7.46 -14.61 -25.35
N LEU A 117 -8.39 -15.32 -24.70
CA LEU A 117 -8.30 -15.61 -23.28
C LEU A 117 -7.02 -16.41 -22.98
N ASP A 118 -6.17 -15.85 -22.13
CA ASP A 118 -4.99 -16.54 -21.60
C ASP A 118 -5.30 -17.09 -20.19
N LYS A 119 -5.13 -18.41 -20.04
CA LYS A 119 -5.44 -19.11 -18.78
C LYS A 119 -4.44 -18.80 -17.66
N ALA A 120 -3.18 -18.54 -17.99
CA ALA A 120 -2.15 -18.20 -17.02
C ALA A 120 -2.33 -16.77 -16.52
N ASP A 121 -2.65 -15.83 -17.41
CA ASP A 121 -2.99 -14.45 -17.04
C ASP A 121 -4.26 -14.43 -16.17
N THR A 122 -5.29 -15.18 -16.56
CA THR A 122 -6.52 -15.34 -15.78
C THR A 122 -6.22 -15.92 -14.38
N ALA A 123 -5.40 -16.96 -14.27
CA ALA A 123 -5.03 -17.56 -12.98
C ALA A 123 -4.24 -16.59 -12.09
N TRP A 124 -3.32 -15.81 -12.70
CA TRP A 124 -2.55 -14.80 -11.99
C TRP A 124 -3.43 -13.68 -11.45
N VAL A 125 -4.37 -13.16 -12.25
CA VAL A 125 -5.24 -12.06 -11.83
C VAL A 125 -6.31 -12.54 -10.83
N LEU A 126 -6.80 -13.79 -10.91
CA LEU A 126 -7.62 -14.40 -9.85
C LEU A 126 -6.87 -14.44 -8.51
N THR A 127 -5.62 -14.90 -8.54
CA THR A 127 -4.76 -14.96 -7.35
C THR A 127 -4.48 -13.56 -6.81
N SER A 128 -4.15 -12.62 -7.68
CA SER A 128 -3.88 -11.22 -7.34
C SER A 128 -5.09 -10.56 -6.70
N THR A 129 -6.30 -10.78 -7.24
CA THR A 129 -7.56 -10.29 -6.67
C THR A 129 -7.75 -10.78 -5.23
N ALA A 130 -7.53 -12.08 -4.97
CA ALA A 130 -7.63 -12.64 -3.63
C ALA A 130 -6.58 -12.03 -2.67
N LEU A 131 -5.35 -11.81 -3.14
CA LEU A 131 -4.27 -11.18 -2.37
C LEU A 131 -4.58 -9.72 -2.02
N VAL A 132 -5.16 -8.94 -2.93
CA VAL A 132 -5.54 -7.54 -2.62
C VAL A 132 -6.73 -7.48 -1.67
N LEU A 133 -7.72 -8.35 -1.83
CA LEU A 133 -8.82 -8.41 -0.85
C LEU A 133 -8.33 -8.83 0.54
N PHE A 134 -7.32 -9.72 0.60
CA PHE A 134 -6.63 -10.12 1.82
C PHE A 134 -5.89 -8.94 2.49
N MET A 135 -5.48 -7.92 1.73
CA MET A 135 -4.96 -6.68 2.32
C MET A 135 -6.02 -5.94 3.12
N THR A 136 -7.29 -5.89 2.68
CA THR A 136 -8.31 -5.10 3.38
C THR A 136 -8.92 -5.85 4.55
N ILE A 137 -9.48 -7.04 4.29
CA ILE A 137 -10.36 -7.71 5.27
C ILE A 137 -9.56 -8.11 6.51
N PRO A 138 -8.49 -8.93 6.43
CA PRO A 138 -7.67 -9.17 7.60
C PRO A 138 -6.45 -8.24 7.70
N GLY A 139 -5.78 -7.86 6.60
CA GLY A 139 -4.49 -7.16 6.70
C GLY A 139 -4.58 -5.79 7.38
N LEU A 140 -5.34 -4.87 6.78
CA LEU A 140 -5.51 -3.50 7.25
C LEU A 140 -6.27 -3.46 8.57
N SER A 141 -7.32 -4.27 8.67
CA SER A 141 -8.11 -4.43 9.90
C SER A 141 -7.24 -4.78 11.09
N LEU A 142 -6.37 -5.80 10.97
CA LEU A 142 -5.49 -6.21 12.06
C LEU A 142 -4.36 -5.21 12.30
N PHE A 143 -3.85 -4.60 11.23
CA PHE A 143 -2.82 -3.56 11.33
C PHE A 143 -3.31 -2.40 12.21
N TYR A 144 -4.49 -1.85 11.91
CA TYR A 144 -5.09 -0.75 12.65
C TYR A 144 -5.67 -1.17 14.00
N ALA A 145 -6.33 -2.33 14.08
CA ALA A 145 -6.87 -2.85 15.32
C ALA A 145 -5.76 -2.87 16.38
N GLY A 146 -4.59 -3.45 16.08
CA GLY A 146 -3.46 -3.55 17.00
C GLY A 146 -2.97 -2.23 17.59
N LEU A 147 -3.23 -1.12 16.90
CA LEU A 147 -2.78 0.22 17.29
C LEU A 147 -3.79 1.00 18.13
N VAL A 148 -5.09 0.74 17.98
CA VAL A 148 -6.14 1.39 18.77
C VAL A 148 -6.26 0.81 20.18
N LYS A 149 -6.94 1.54 21.07
CA LYS A 149 -7.25 1.06 22.43
C LYS A 149 -8.15 -0.17 22.38
N LYS A 150 -8.08 -0.99 23.44
CA LYS A 150 -8.92 -2.20 23.62
C LYS A 150 -10.40 -1.94 23.33
N ALA A 151 -10.94 -0.78 23.72
CA ALA A 151 -12.35 -0.42 23.56
C ALA A 151 -12.77 0.05 22.14
N ASN A 152 -11.85 0.02 21.17
CA ASN A 152 -12.09 0.47 19.80
C ASN A 152 -11.70 -0.60 18.74
N VAL A 153 -11.32 -1.80 19.18
CA VAL A 153 -10.83 -2.85 18.28
C VAL A 153 -11.94 -3.32 17.34
N LEU A 154 -13.14 -3.62 17.86
CA LEU A 154 -14.26 -4.07 17.03
C LEU A 154 -14.71 -2.99 16.06
N SER A 155 -14.70 -1.73 16.46
CA SER A 155 -15.06 -0.61 15.59
C SER A 155 -14.17 -0.54 14.36
N VAL A 156 -12.85 -0.73 14.52
CA VAL A 156 -11.92 -0.79 13.37
C VAL A 156 -12.20 -1.98 12.46
N LEU A 157 -12.43 -3.17 13.03
CA LEU A 157 -12.79 -4.37 12.26
C LEU A 157 -14.11 -4.16 11.50
N MET A 158 -15.11 -3.58 12.16
CA MET A 158 -16.43 -3.28 11.62
C MET A 158 -16.33 -2.29 10.46
N HIS A 159 -15.54 -1.22 10.61
CA HIS A 159 -15.31 -0.25 9.54
C HIS A 159 -14.76 -0.93 8.29
N CYS A 160 -13.68 -1.71 8.41
CA CYS A 160 -13.05 -2.36 7.25
C CYS A 160 -13.99 -3.40 6.60
N PHE A 161 -14.72 -4.17 7.41
CA PHE A 161 -15.66 -5.17 6.91
C PHE A 161 -16.87 -4.55 6.18
N VAL A 162 -17.46 -3.50 6.75
CA VAL A 162 -18.62 -2.82 6.16
C VAL A 162 -18.23 -1.98 4.94
N ILE A 163 -17.05 -1.33 4.94
CA ILE A 163 -16.52 -0.65 3.76
C ILE A 163 -16.36 -1.65 2.61
N THR A 164 -15.85 -2.85 2.89
CA THR A 164 -15.72 -3.91 1.87
C THR A 164 -17.08 -4.24 1.25
N ALA A 165 -18.11 -4.47 2.07
CA ALA A 165 -19.45 -4.77 1.57
C ALA A 165 -20.09 -3.59 0.80
N MET A 166 -20.00 -2.38 1.35
CA MET A 166 -20.56 -1.18 0.74
C MET A 166 -19.91 -0.87 -0.62
N MET A 167 -18.58 -0.84 -0.66
CA MET A 167 -17.84 -0.55 -1.88
C MET A 167 -18.08 -1.61 -2.96
N THR A 168 -18.22 -2.89 -2.57
CA THR A 168 -18.60 -3.97 -3.49
C THR A 168 -19.93 -3.66 -4.17
N LEU A 169 -20.97 -3.31 -3.40
CA LEU A 169 -22.29 -3.00 -3.95
C LEU A 169 -22.26 -1.73 -4.81
N MET A 170 -21.60 -0.67 -4.36
CA MET A 170 -21.47 0.55 -5.14
C MET A 170 -20.72 0.31 -6.47
N TRP A 171 -19.66 -0.49 -6.43
CA TRP A 171 -18.85 -0.81 -7.61
C TRP A 171 -19.66 -1.52 -8.68
N VAL A 172 -20.37 -2.59 -8.33
CA VAL A 172 -21.17 -3.35 -9.29
C VAL A 172 -22.40 -2.58 -9.77
N THR A 173 -22.98 -1.72 -8.92
CA THR A 173 -24.18 -0.96 -9.30
C THR A 173 -23.85 0.17 -10.28
N PHE A 174 -22.80 0.96 -10.04
CA PHE A 174 -22.44 2.07 -10.94
C PHE A 174 -20.96 2.46 -10.94
N GLY A 175 -20.19 2.10 -9.90
CA GLY A 175 -18.80 2.53 -9.75
C GLY A 175 -17.87 2.03 -10.86
N TYR A 176 -18.06 0.78 -11.32
CA TYR A 176 -17.32 0.25 -12.47
C TYR A 176 -17.60 1.06 -13.74
N SER A 177 -18.87 1.42 -13.98
CA SER A 177 -19.26 2.25 -15.12
C SER A 177 -18.63 3.64 -15.05
N MET A 178 -18.73 4.33 -13.91
CA MET A 178 -18.13 5.65 -13.72
C MET A 178 -16.60 5.65 -13.82
N SER A 179 -15.96 4.51 -13.60
CA SER A 179 -14.50 4.37 -13.67
C SER A 179 -14.02 3.96 -15.06
N PHE A 180 -14.69 3.01 -15.73
CA PHE A 180 -14.19 2.34 -16.93
C PHE A 180 -15.12 2.38 -18.15
N SER A 181 -16.25 3.09 -18.09
CA SER A 181 -16.98 3.44 -19.31
C SER A 181 -16.14 4.41 -20.14
N THR A 182 -16.03 4.13 -21.43
CA THR A 182 -15.35 4.98 -22.41
C THR A 182 -16.32 5.75 -23.32
N MET A 183 -17.61 5.74 -22.99
CA MET A 183 -18.64 6.40 -23.78
C MET A 183 -18.39 7.91 -23.88
N GLY A 184 -18.11 8.39 -25.09
CA GLY A 184 -17.86 9.81 -25.37
C GLY A 184 -16.42 10.28 -25.11
N MET A 185 -15.51 9.37 -24.75
CA MET A 185 -14.08 9.66 -24.68
C MET A 185 -13.52 9.80 -26.10
N GLU A 186 -12.70 10.84 -26.30
CA GLU A 186 -11.98 11.09 -27.55
C GLU A 186 -10.54 11.50 -27.19
N GLU A 187 -9.55 10.76 -27.69
CA GLU A 187 -8.13 11.00 -27.41
C GLU A 187 -7.72 12.44 -27.78
N GLY A 188 -7.04 13.10 -26.86
CA GLY A 188 -6.59 14.49 -27.01
C GLY A 188 -7.69 15.54 -26.82
N THR A 189 -8.91 15.14 -26.44
CA THR A 189 -10.04 16.04 -26.25
C THR A 189 -10.47 16.09 -24.78
N VAL A 190 -10.46 17.28 -24.20
CA VAL A 190 -10.96 17.50 -22.84
C VAL A 190 -12.47 17.77 -22.88
N ASN A 191 -13.25 16.84 -22.34
CA ASN A 191 -14.71 16.94 -22.23
C ASN A 191 -15.19 16.30 -20.90
N LEU A 192 -16.49 16.20 -20.66
CA LEU A 192 -16.98 15.56 -19.42
C LEU A 192 -16.61 14.07 -19.35
N ALA A 193 -16.69 13.37 -20.48
CA ALA A 193 -16.35 11.96 -20.59
C ALA A 193 -14.85 11.68 -20.46
N SER A 194 -13.96 12.68 -20.59
CA SER A 194 -12.54 12.53 -20.23
C SER A 194 -12.31 12.62 -18.72
N MET A 195 -13.29 13.12 -17.96
CA MET A 195 -13.17 13.34 -16.50
C MET A 195 -13.91 12.30 -15.67
N VAL A 196 -14.99 11.71 -16.20
CA VAL A 196 -15.77 10.67 -15.54
C VAL A 196 -16.45 9.78 -16.57
N GLY A 197 -16.50 8.48 -16.30
CA GLY A 197 -17.14 7.51 -17.18
C GLY A 197 -18.67 7.68 -17.22
N GLY A 198 -19.26 7.18 -18.31
CA GLY A 198 -20.70 7.11 -18.50
C GLY A 198 -21.41 6.08 -17.61
N LEU A 199 -22.72 5.93 -17.83
CA LEU A 199 -23.61 5.02 -17.09
C LEU A 199 -24.07 3.80 -17.92
N ASP A 200 -23.43 3.54 -19.05
CA ASP A 200 -23.75 2.44 -19.97
C ASP A 200 -23.35 1.05 -19.45
N LYS A 201 -22.47 0.98 -18.45
CA LYS A 201 -22.08 -0.26 -17.75
C LYS A 201 -22.69 -0.35 -16.34
N VAL A 202 -23.75 0.42 -16.03
CA VAL A 202 -24.50 0.29 -14.77
C VAL A 202 -25.00 -1.14 -14.59
N MET A 203 -24.91 -1.66 -13.37
CA MET A 203 -25.20 -3.07 -13.05
C MET A 203 -24.37 -4.07 -13.90
N LEU A 204 -23.18 -3.65 -14.35
CA LEU A 204 -22.31 -4.41 -15.26
C LEU A 204 -22.99 -4.73 -16.60
N ALA A 205 -23.85 -3.85 -17.09
CA ALA A 205 -24.47 -4.00 -18.41
C ALA A 205 -23.41 -4.17 -19.51
N GLY A 206 -23.61 -5.19 -20.37
CA GLY A 206 -22.67 -5.55 -21.43
C GLY A 206 -21.48 -6.42 -20.99
N VAL A 207 -21.29 -6.65 -19.68
CA VAL A 207 -20.29 -7.61 -19.19
C VAL A 207 -20.90 -9.01 -19.22
N THR A 208 -20.32 -9.88 -20.03
CA THR A 208 -20.76 -11.27 -20.23
C THR A 208 -19.61 -12.24 -20.00
N ASP A 209 -19.89 -13.54 -19.96
CA ASP A 209 -18.86 -14.58 -19.85
C ASP A 209 -17.86 -14.58 -21.03
N ALA A 210 -18.22 -13.94 -22.15
CA ALA A 210 -17.36 -13.80 -23.33
C ALA A 210 -16.63 -12.44 -23.38
N SER A 211 -16.96 -11.49 -22.51
CA SER A 211 -16.35 -10.16 -22.52
C SER A 211 -14.92 -10.24 -21.96
N LEU A 212 -13.96 -9.60 -22.63
CA LEU A 212 -12.55 -9.60 -22.26
C LEU A 212 -12.02 -8.17 -22.08
N VAL A 213 -10.99 -8.03 -21.24
CA VAL A 213 -10.14 -6.84 -21.14
C VAL A 213 -8.71 -7.32 -21.33
N GLY A 214 -8.13 -7.07 -22.51
CA GLY A 214 -6.90 -7.76 -22.92
C GLY A 214 -7.11 -9.28 -22.90
N THR A 215 -6.20 -10.03 -22.30
CA THR A 215 -6.22 -11.51 -22.29
C THR A 215 -7.07 -12.14 -21.18
N ILE A 216 -7.79 -11.35 -20.38
CA ILE A 216 -8.54 -11.85 -19.21
C ILE A 216 -10.05 -11.54 -19.28
N PRO A 217 -10.92 -12.34 -18.62
CA PRO A 217 -12.35 -12.02 -18.51
C PRO A 217 -12.60 -10.63 -17.92
N GLU A 218 -13.51 -9.85 -18.53
CA GLU A 218 -13.91 -8.53 -18.02
C GLU A 218 -14.49 -8.64 -16.61
N ALA A 219 -15.24 -9.71 -16.30
CA ALA A 219 -15.72 -9.97 -14.95
C ALA A 219 -14.59 -10.12 -13.92
N LEU A 220 -13.44 -10.67 -14.33
CA LEU A 220 -12.25 -10.75 -13.48
C LEU A 220 -11.59 -9.37 -13.33
N TRP A 221 -11.53 -8.58 -14.40
CA TRP A 221 -11.06 -7.19 -14.32
C TRP A 221 -11.93 -6.33 -13.38
N VAL A 222 -13.26 -6.46 -13.47
CA VAL A 222 -14.22 -5.84 -12.55
C VAL A 222 -13.89 -6.18 -11.10
N MET A 223 -13.66 -7.46 -10.80
CA MET A 223 -13.31 -7.93 -9.46
C MET A 223 -11.94 -7.43 -9.00
N PHE A 224 -10.92 -7.47 -9.86
CA PHE A 224 -9.59 -7.01 -9.54
C PHE A 224 -9.62 -5.52 -9.16
N GLN A 225 -10.19 -4.66 -10.01
CA GLN A 225 -10.30 -3.22 -9.76
C GLN A 225 -11.19 -2.88 -8.56
N MET A 226 -12.24 -3.67 -8.29
CA MET A 226 -13.07 -3.51 -7.10
C MET A 226 -12.24 -3.56 -5.81
N THR A 227 -11.19 -4.38 -5.76
CA THR A 227 -10.36 -4.50 -4.54
C THR A 227 -9.57 -3.22 -4.25
N PHE A 228 -9.16 -2.47 -5.27
CA PHE A 228 -8.55 -1.14 -5.12
C PHE A 228 -9.59 -0.12 -4.66
N ALA A 229 -10.80 -0.20 -5.22
CA ALA A 229 -11.92 0.64 -4.79
C ALA A 229 -12.29 0.40 -3.32
N ILE A 230 -12.26 -0.84 -2.85
CA ILE A 230 -12.49 -1.22 -1.45
C ILE A 230 -11.41 -0.66 -0.52
N ILE A 231 -10.13 -0.92 -0.83
CA ILE A 231 -9.05 -0.61 0.12
C ILE A 231 -8.84 0.89 0.27
N THR A 232 -9.06 1.68 -0.78
CA THR A 232 -8.80 3.13 -0.78
C THR A 232 -9.51 3.88 0.36
N PRO A 233 -10.84 3.81 0.50
CA PRO A 233 -11.52 4.39 1.66
C PRO A 233 -11.24 3.66 2.97
N ALA A 234 -10.93 2.36 2.94
CA ALA A 234 -10.57 1.62 4.15
C ALA A 234 -9.27 2.14 4.78
N LEU A 235 -8.28 2.58 3.97
CA LEU A 235 -7.06 3.23 4.47
C LEU A 235 -7.38 4.45 5.33
N MET A 236 -8.38 5.24 4.94
CA MET A 236 -8.73 6.47 5.66
C MET A 236 -9.24 6.24 7.08
N VAL A 237 -9.75 5.04 7.39
CA VAL A 237 -10.22 4.67 8.73
C VAL A 237 -9.16 4.97 9.78
N GLY A 238 -7.89 4.69 9.46
CA GLY A 238 -6.76 4.92 10.36
C GLY A 238 -6.58 6.37 10.82
N ALA A 239 -7.06 7.35 10.05
CA ALA A 239 -6.84 8.76 10.37
C ALA A 239 -7.84 9.30 11.40
N PHE A 240 -9.06 8.74 11.44
CA PHE A 240 -10.16 9.23 12.26
C PHE A 240 -10.68 8.20 13.28
N VAL A 241 -9.93 7.12 13.52
CA VAL A 241 -10.25 6.11 14.55
C VAL A 241 -10.62 6.73 15.89
N GLU A 242 -11.45 6.00 16.65
CA GLU A 242 -11.89 6.28 18.02
C GLU A 242 -12.80 7.50 18.20
N ARG A 243 -13.13 8.26 17.14
CA ARG A 243 -13.97 9.47 17.30
C ARG A 243 -14.95 9.81 16.18
N LEU A 244 -14.83 9.21 14.98
CA LEU A 244 -15.79 9.43 13.91
C LEU A 244 -17.05 8.59 14.16
N LYS A 245 -18.24 9.19 14.00
CA LYS A 245 -19.51 8.47 14.03
C LYS A 245 -19.58 7.43 12.92
N PHE A 246 -20.12 6.25 13.21
CA PHE A 246 -20.25 5.19 12.22
C PHE A 246 -21.14 5.58 11.02
N PRO A 247 -22.32 6.22 11.19
CA PRO A 247 -23.10 6.72 10.05
C PRO A 247 -22.39 7.80 9.23
N ALA A 248 -21.57 8.65 9.87
CA ALA A 248 -20.78 9.66 9.18
C ALA A 248 -19.68 9.02 8.32
N MET A 249 -19.04 7.96 8.83
CA MET A 249 -18.09 7.14 8.08
C MET A 249 -18.74 6.55 6.82
N LEU A 250 -19.90 5.92 6.96
CA LEU A 250 -20.64 5.33 5.83
C LEU A 250 -21.00 6.36 4.76
N ALA A 251 -21.55 7.51 5.18
CA ALA A 251 -21.87 8.60 4.26
C ALA A 251 -20.63 9.16 3.57
N PHE A 252 -19.53 9.34 4.32
CA PHE A 252 -18.27 9.83 3.78
C PHE A 252 -17.70 8.88 2.73
N VAL A 253 -17.65 7.58 3.01
CA VAL A 253 -17.13 6.57 2.07
C VAL A 253 -17.95 6.53 0.79
N ALA A 254 -19.29 6.54 0.88
CA ALA A 254 -20.14 6.53 -0.30
C ALA A 254 -19.96 7.79 -1.18
N LEU A 255 -19.86 8.97 -0.55
CA LEU A 255 -19.66 10.22 -1.27
C LEU A 255 -18.23 10.34 -1.81
N PHE A 256 -17.23 9.92 -1.05
CA PHE A 256 -15.83 9.87 -1.48
C PHE A 256 -15.67 8.95 -2.69
N ALA A 257 -16.24 7.75 -2.64
CA ALA A 257 -16.19 6.81 -3.75
C ALA A 257 -16.75 7.43 -5.04
N THR A 258 -17.95 8.02 -4.93
CA THR A 258 -18.69 8.57 -6.07
C THR A 258 -18.03 9.81 -6.67
N PHE A 259 -17.59 10.75 -5.82
CA PHE A 259 -17.14 12.07 -6.28
C PHE A 259 -15.63 12.22 -6.33
N ILE A 260 -14.86 11.32 -5.71
CA ILE A 260 -13.40 11.40 -5.68
C ILE A 260 -12.79 10.18 -6.33
N TYR A 261 -13.06 8.99 -5.81
CA TYR A 261 -12.38 7.79 -6.27
C TYR A 261 -12.72 7.43 -7.72
N PHE A 262 -14.01 7.31 -8.10
CA PHE A 262 -14.38 6.91 -9.46
C PHE A 262 -13.90 7.90 -10.53
N PRO A 263 -14.06 9.24 -10.37
CA PRO A 263 -13.52 10.19 -11.33
C PRO A 263 -12.00 10.17 -11.44
N ILE A 264 -11.26 10.05 -10.33
CA ILE A 264 -9.79 10.00 -10.37
C ILE A 264 -9.31 8.68 -10.99
N CYS A 265 -9.94 7.56 -10.64
CA CYS A 265 -9.72 6.28 -11.29
C CYS A 265 -9.93 6.38 -12.81
N HIS A 266 -11.04 6.98 -13.23
CA HIS A 266 -11.35 7.19 -14.63
C HIS A 266 -10.29 8.04 -15.34
N MET A 267 -9.97 9.22 -14.81
CA MET A 267 -9.00 10.13 -15.42
C MET A 267 -7.60 9.50 -15.59
N VAL A 268 -7.23 8.56 -14.73
CA VAL A 268 -5.89 7.95 -14.71
C VAL A 268 -5.84 6.60 -15.44
N TRP A 269 -6.90 5.77 -15.36
CA TRP A 269 -6.86 4.36 -15.77
C TRP A 269 -7.86 3.94 -16.85
N SER A 270 -8.80 4.80 -17.28
CA SER A 270 -9.80 4.41 -18.29
C SER A 270 -9.24 4.29 -19.71
N GLY A 271 -7.99 4.71 -19.94
CA GLY A 271 -7.26 4.56 -21.20
C GLY A 271 -7.21 5.84 -22.04
N PRO A 272 -6.87 5.73 -23.35
CA PRO A 272 -6.82 6.87 -24.26
C PRO A 272 -8.15 7.64 -24.30
N GLY A 273 -8.08 8.97 -24.24
CA GLY A 273 -9.22 9.89 -24.08
C GLY A 273 -9.47 10.31 -22.63
N ALA A 274 -8.80 9.71 -21.64
CA ALA A 274 -8.94 10.11 -20.25
C ALA A 274 -8.01 11.28 -19.92
N LEU A 275 -8.47 12.22 -19.10
CA LEU A 275 -7.77 13.49 -18.91
C LEU A 275 -6.30 13.33 -18.47
N MET A 276 -6.00 12.50 -17.48
CA MET A 276 -4.63 12.35 -17.00
C MET A 276 -3.85 11.29 -17.79
N ALA A 277 -4.53 10.26 -18.31
CA ALA A 277 -3.92 9.29 -19.21
C ALA A 277 -3.37 9.97 -20.48
N ASP A 278 -4.13 10.88 -21.10
CA ASP A 278 -3.73 11.63 -22.29
C ASP A 278 -2.59 12.62 -22.03
N LEU A 279 -2.44 13.07 -20.77
CA LEU A 279 -1.27 13.85 -20.36
C LEU A 279 0.00 13.00 -20.24
N GLY A 280 -0.11 11.67 -20.31
CA GLY A 280 0.99 10.72 -20.19
C GLY A 280 1.37 10.41 -18.74
N VAL A 281 0.41 10.49 -17.81
CA VAL A 281 0.68 10.14 -16.40
C VAL A 281 1.00 8.65 -16.27
N LEU A 282 1.99 8.33 -15.46
CA LEU A 282 2.36 6.97 -15.10
C LEU A 282 1.89 6.69 -13.67
N ASP A 283 0.89 5.83 -13.54
CA ASP A 283 0.44 5.32 -12.24
C ASP A 283 0.12 3.83 -12.33
N PHE A 284 1.12 2.99 -12.08
CA PHE A 284 1.05 1.57 -12.38
C PHE A 284 -0.02 0.83 -11.56
N ALA A 285 -0.07 1.09 -10.25
CA ALA A 285 -0.95 0.38 -9.33
C ALA A 285 -1.69 1.29 -8.33
N GLY A 286 -1.56 2.63 -8.43
CA GLY A 286 -2.44 3.54 -7.67
C GLY A 286 -1.74 4.43 -6.67
N GLY A 287 -0.56 4.96 -6.99
CA GLY A 287 0.03 6.06 -6.25
C GLY A 287 -0.91 7.27 -6.22
N ILE A 288 -1.52 7.62 -7.36
CA ILE A 288 -2.50 8.70 -7.46
C ILE A 288 -3.87 8.18 -7.00
N VAL A 289 -4.38 7.15 -7.69
CA VAL A 289 -5.77 6.70 -7.56
C VAL A 289 -6.10 6.20 -6.15
N VAL A 290 -5.15 5.53 -5.48
CA VAL A 290 -5.35 4.95 -4.14
C VAL A 290 -4.67 5.81 -3.06
N HIS A 291 -3.37 6.02 -3.16
CA HIS A 291 -2.60 6.55 -2.02
C HIS A 291 -2.72 8.06 -1.83
N ILE A 292 -2.62 8.86 -2.91
CA ILE A 292 -2.81 10.31 -2.84
C ILE A 292 -4.26 10.64 -2.46
N THR A 293 -5.25 10.05 -3.14
CA THR A 293 -6.67 10.31 -2.83
C THR A 293 -7.00 9.96 -1.38
N ALA A 294 -6.65 8.75 -0.91
CA ALA A 294 -6.91 8.34 0.47
C ALA A 294 -6.13 9.20 1.48
N GLY A 295 -4.84 9.43 1.26
CA GLY A 295 -3.99 10.11 2.23
C GLY A 295 -4.33 11.59 2.42
N PHE A 296 -4.63 12.31 1.34
CA PHE A 296 -5.01 13.72 1.44
C PHE A 296 -6.46 13.91 1.92
N ALA A 297 -7.37 13.03 1.55
CA ALA A 297 -8.72 13.02 2.12
C ALA A 297 -8.68 12.68 3.62
N ALA A 298 -7.83 11.73 4.03
CA ALA A 298 -7.59 11.39 5.43
C ALA A 298 -7.02 12.59 6.24
N LEU A 299 -6.02 13.30 5.70
CA LEU A 299 -5.47 14.50 6.31
C LEU A 299 -6.56 15.55 6.60
N LEU A 300 -7.35 15.88 5.58
CA LEU A 300 -8.37 16.91 5.77
C LEU A 300 -9.47 16.43 6.70
N SER A 301 -9.86 15.16 6.61
CA SER A 301 -10.87 14.57 7.47
C SER A 301 -10.46 14.59 8.94
N CYS A 302 -9.22 14.21 9.27
CA CYS A 302 -8.76 14.22 10.66
C CYS A 302 -8.63 15.65 11.23
N ILE A 303 -8.28 16.64 10.39
CA ILE A 303 -8.28 18.06 10.77
C ILE A 303 -9.70 18.55 11.06
N MET A 304 -10.67 18.21 10.21
CA MET A 304 -12.07 18.65 10.37
C MET A 304 -12.78 17.97 11.55
N VAL A 305 -12.49 16.70 11.82
CA VAL A 305 -13.00 15.95 12.97
C VAL A 305 -12.33 16.42 14.28
N GLY A 306 -11.08 16.90 14.18
CA GLY A 306 -10.26 17.34 15.29
C GLY A 306 -9.53 16.21 16.02
N PRO A 307 -8.57 16.56 16.89
CA PRO A 307 -7.76 15.60 17.62
C PRO A 307 -8.55 14.86 18.70
N ARG A 308 -8.16 13.62 19.00
CA ARG A 308 -8.67 12.88 20.17
C ARG A 308 -8.28 13.57 21.47
N LYS A 309 -9.14 13.44 22.48
CA LYS A 309 -8.84 13.99 23.82
C LYS A 309 -7.61 13.35 24.43
N GLU A 310 -7.50 12.03 24.28
CA GLU A 310 -6.33 11.26 24.66
C GLU A 310 -5.61 10.78 23.39
N ASN A 311 -4.76 11.65 22.85
CA ASN A 311 -4.04 11.39 21.59
C ASN A 311 -2.77 10.53 21.75
N LYS A 312 -2.41 10.15 22.99
CA LYS A 312 -1.29 9.24 23.23
C LYS A 312 -1.71 7.82 22.86
N MET A 313 -1.21 7.35 21.73
CA MET A 313 -1.41 5.97 21.30
C MET A 313 -0.58 5.00 22.12
N THR A 314 -1.26 4.12 22.85
CA THR A 314 -0.69 2.91 23.42
C THR A 314 -1.29 1.72 22.68
N PRO A 315 -0.56 1.13 21.71
CA PRO A 315 -1.04 -0.01 20.93
C PRO A 315 -1.53 -1.12 21.87
N HIS A 316 -2.76 -1.59 21.68
CA HIS A 316 -3.27 -2.69 22.52
C HIS A 316 -2.55 -4.01 22.22
N SER A 317 -2.10 -4.22 20.97
CA SER A 317 -1.41 -5.44 20.53
C SER A 317 -0.51 -5.18 19.32
N LEU A 318 0.78 -4.95 19.59
CA LEU A 318 1.79 -4.90 18.53
C LEU A 318 1.92 -6.19 17.72
N PRO A 319 1.78 -7.41 18.30
CA PRO A 319 1.74 -8.63 17.49
C PRO A 319 0.63 -8.62 16.44
N LEU A 320 -0.57 -8.12 16.79
CA LEU A 320 -1.67 -7.99 15.84
C LEU A 320 -1.34 -7.02 14.71
N THR A 321 -0.75 -5.87 15.06
CA THR A 321 -0.25 -4.89 14.08
C THR A 321 0.76 -5.54 13.13
N VAL A 322 1.74 -6.28 13.65
CA VAL A 322 2.77 -6.93 12.83
C VAL A 322 2.18 -8.02 11.93
N THR A 323 1.19 -8.79 12.43
CA THR A 323 0.45 -9.74 11.61
C THR A 323 -0.26 -9.04 10.46
N GLY A 324 -0.97 -7.94 10.72
CA GLY A 324 -1.61 -7.13 9.69
C GLY A 324 -0.63 -6.56 8.68
N ALA A 325 0.51 -6.00 9.13
CA ALA A 325 1.56 -5.49 8.25
C ALA A 325 2.15 -6.59 7.35
N GLY A 326 2.35 -7.81 7.86
CA GLY A 326 2.79 -8.96 7.07
C GLY A 326 1.78 -9.35 6.00
N MET A 327 0.48 -9.33 6.33
CA MET A 327 -0.59 -9.59 5.37
C MET A 327 -0.68 -8.50 4.29
N LEU A 328 -0.52 -7.23 4.67
CA LEU A 328 -0.44 -6.11 3.74
C LEU A 328 0.74 -6.26 2.79
N TRP A 329 1.92 -6.65 3.28
CA TRP A 329 3.10 -6.87 2.45
C TRP A 329 2.87 -7.98 1.43
N VAL A 330 2.42 -9.16 1.87
CA VAL A 330 2.15 -10.29 0.98
C VAL A 330 1.05 -9.94 -0.03
N GLY A 331 -0.03 -9.31 0.42
CA GLY A 331 -1.12 -8.89 -0.45
C GLY A 331 -0.68 -7.87 -1.50
N TRP A 332 0.33 -7.04 -1.19
CA TRP A 332 0.86 -6.06 -2.13
C TRP A 332 1.53 -6.68 -3.36
N PHE A 333 1.91 -7.96 -3.32
CA PHE A 333 2.32 -8.67 -4.53
C PHE A 333 1.16 -8.80 -5.52
N GLY A 334 -0.05 -9.12 -5.05
CA GLY A 334 -1.25 -9.08 -5.90
C GLY A 334 -1.59 -7.65 -6.35
N PHE A 335 -1.35 -6.66 -5.49
CA PHE A 335 -1.62 -5.26 -5.79
C PHE A 335 -0.72 -4.73 -6.93
N ASN A 336 0.60 -4.80 -6.76
CA ASN A 336 1.53 -4.27 -7.76
C ASN A 336 1.69 -5.23 -8.92
N ALA A 337 2.10 -6.48 -8.71
CA ALA A 337 2.37 -7.39 -9.82
C ALA A 337 1.09 -7.85 -10.55
N GLY A 338 -0.07 -7.85 -9.87
CA GLY A 338 -1.36 -8.05 -10.53
C GLY A 338 -1.75 -6.90 -11.46
N SER A 339 -1.28 -5.68 -11.22
CA SER A 339 -1.55 -4.51 -12.08
C SER A 339 -0.89 -4.58 -13.45
N ALA A 340 -0.01 -5.56 -13.69
CA ALA A 340 0.44 -5.91 -15.03
C ALA A 340 -0.67 -6.55 -15.88
N ALA A 341 -1.78 -7.00 -15.27
CA ALA A 341 -2.90 -7.72 -15.88
C ALA A 341 -2.52 -8.99 -16.68
N ALA A 342 -1.29 -9.47 -16.49
CA ALA A 342 -0.71 -10.62 -17.18
C ALA A 342 0.33 -11.30 -16.29
N SER A 343 0.68 -12.54 -16.60
CA SER A 343 1.59 -13.41 -15.85
C SER A 343 3.05 -13.36 -16.34
N GLY A 344 3.40 -12.34 -17.13
CA GLY A 344 4.68 -12.20 -17.82
C GLY A 344 5.79 -11.44 -17.08
N ALA A 345 6.82 -11.03 -17.84
CA ALA A 345 8.02 -10.38 -17.31
C ALA A 345 7.72 -9.08 -16.53
N LEU A 346 6.69 -8.33 -16.93
CA LEU A 346 6.29 -7.10 -16.25
C LEU A 346 5.79 -7.37 -14.82
N ALA A 347 4.96 -8.40 -14.63
CA ALA A 347 4.48 -8.82 -13.32
C ALA A 347 5.66 -9.28 -12.43
N ALA A 348 6.57 -10.08 -12.98
CA ALA A 348 7.75 -10.54 -12.26
C ALA A 348 8.65 -9.37 -11.81
N SER A 349 8.88 -8.39 -12.70
CA SER A 349 9.65 -7.19 -12.38
C SER A 349 8.96 -6.34 -11.31
N ALA A 350 7.64 -6.12 -11.44
CA ALA A 350 6.85 -5.38 -10.47
C ALA A 350 6.89 -6.02 -9.07
N MET A 351 6.84 -7.35 -8.99
CA MET A 351 6.97 -8.08 -7.74
C MET A 351 8.36 -7.87 -7.11
N LEU A 352 9.42 -7.95 -7.91
CA LEU A 352 10.80 -7.75 -7.47
C LEU A 352 11.01 -6.34 -6.88
N VAL A 353 10.61 -5.29 -7.59
CA VAL A 353 10.80 -3.92 -7.11
C VAL A 353 9.92 -3.60 -5.90
N THR A 354 8.74 -4.21 -5.81
CA THR A 354 7.86 -4.13 -4.63
C THR A 354 8.58 -4.63 -3.38
N GLN A 355 9.19 -5.83 -3.47
CA GLN A 355 9.96 -6.42 -2.37
C GLN A 355 11.17 -5.55 -1.97
N VAL A 356 11.92 -5.06 -2.97
CA VAL A 356 13.12 -4.24 -2.73
C VAL A 356 12.77 -2.93 -2.03
N SER A 357 11.73 -2.23 -2.48
CA SER A 357 11.34 -0.94 -1.88
C SER A 357 10.85 -1.13 -0.44
N ALA A 358 10.00 -2.13 -0.20
CA ALA A 358 9.47 -2.45 1.13
C ALA A 358 10.59 -2.78 2.12
N ALA A 359 11.53 -3.65 1.74
CA ALA A 359 12.68 -4.00 2.55
C ALA A 359 13.58 -2.79 2.85
N THR A 360 13.82 -1.95 1.83
CA THR A 360 14.65 -0.75 1.98
C THR A 360 14.04 0.23 2.96
N ALA A 361 12.76 0.56 2.77
CA ALA A 361 12.04 1.50 3.64
C ALA A 361 11.92 0.99 5.08
N THR A 362 11.73 -0.33 5.27
CA THR A 362 11.74 -0.98 6.59
C THR A 362 13.05 -0.70 7.33
N LEU A 363 14.19 -0.98 6.69
CA LEU A 363 15.51 -0.78 7.29
C LEU A 363 15.78 0.71 7.55
N VAL A 364 15.45 1.57 6.60
CA VAL A 364 15.66 3.02 6.71
C VAL A 364 14.83 3.63 7.84
N TRP A 365 13.58 3.22 8.00
CA TRP A 365 12.74 3.69 9.11
C TRP A 365 13.27 3.17 10.45
N MET A 366 13.58 1.88 10.53
CA MET A 366 14.13 1.25 11.75
C MET A 366 15.45 1.88 12.19
N ILE A 367 16.35 2.19 11.25
CA ILE A 367 17.63 2.87 11.53
C ILE A 367 17.38 4.27 12.07
N GLN A 368 16.43 5.02 11.51
CA GLN A 368 16.09 6.36 12.00
C GLN A 368 15.51 6.31 13.42
N ASP A 369 14.62 5.37 13.72
CA ASP A 369 14.14 5.13 15.09
C ASP A 369 15.30 4.79 16.03
N TRP A 370 16.22 3.92 15.60
CA TRP A 370 17.36 3.55 16.42
C TRP A 370 18.26 4.77 16.71
N ILE A 371 18.51 5.62 15.73
CA ILE A 371 19.33 6.83 15.91
C ILE A 371 18.65 7.83 16.86
N GLN A 372 17.33 8.02 16.74
CA GLN A 372 16.60 9.04 17.51
C GLN A 372 16.18 8.57 18.90
N ASP A 373 15.69 7.34 19.00
CA ASP A 373 15.07 6.78 20.21
C ASP A 373 16.00 5.80 20.94
N GLY A 374 17.17 5.50 20.36
CA GLY A 374 18.19 4.63 20.94
C GLY A 374 17.88 3.12 20.82
N LYS A 375 16.73 2.74 20.25
CA LYS A 375 16.32 1.34 20.05
C LYS A 375 15.56 1.17 18.73
N PRO A 376 15.78 0.07 17.99
CA PRO A 376 14.93 -0.26 16.86
C PRO A 376 13.53 -0.64 17.36
N THR A 377 12.48 -0.12 16.72
CA THR A 377 11.08 -0.41 17.08
C THR A 377 10.41 -1.32 16.05
N MET A 378 9.62 -2.30 16.49
CA MET A 378 8.84 -3.15 15.59
C MET A 378 7.73 -2.37 14.90
N LEU A 379 7.14 -1.38 15.58
CA LEU A 379 6.13 -0.52 15.00
C LEU A 379 6.71 0.30 13.84
N GLY A 380 7.87 0.94 14.04
CA GLY A 380 8.54 1.69 13.00
C GLY A 380 8.98 0.81 11.82
N ALA A 381 9.46 -0.42 12.08
CA ALA A 381 9.75 -1.37 11.01
C ALA A 381 8.49 -1.74 10.20
N ALA A 382 7.36 -2.01 10.88
CA ALA A 382 6.09 -2.34 10.23
C ALA A 382 5.49 -1.15 9.45
N THR A 383 5.54 0.06 10.00
CA THR A 383 5.10 1.27 9.28
C THR A 383 6.04 1.60 8.12
N GLY A 384 7.35 1.41 8.31
CA GLY A 384 8.36 1.61 7.28
C GLY A 384 8.20 0.70 6.07
N SER A 385 7.83 -0.57 6.26
CA SER A 385 7.53 -1.46 5.13
C SER A 385 6.38 -0.93 4.28
N ILE A 386 5.27 -0.52 4.92
CA ILE A 386 4.09 0.05 4.26
C ILE A 386 4.46 1.35 3.53
N ALA A 387 5.32 2.20 4.10
CA ALA A 387 5.79 3.41 3.44
C ALA A 387 6.56 3.11 2.14
N GLY A 388 7.42 2.10 2.14
CA GLY A 388 8.12 1.65 0.93
C GLY A 388 7.18 1.08 -0.12
N LEU A 389 6.19 0.30 0.33
CA LEU A 389 5.17 -0.30 -0.53
C LEU A 389 4.25 0.77 -1.17
N ALA A 390 3.77 1.75 -0.39
CA ALA A 390 2.98 2.87 -0.90
C ALA A 390 3.78 3.73 -1.89
N SER A 391 5.07 3.95 -1.61
CA SER A 391 5.93 4.76 -2.46
C SER A 391 6.29 4.09 -3.79
N ILE A 392 6.45 2.76 -3.83
CA ILE A 392 6.77 2.06 -5.09
C ILE A 392 5.56 1.78 -5.97
N THR A 393 4.36 1.79 -5.40
CA THR A 393 3.09 1.48 -6.07
C THR A 393 2.89 2.18 -7.44
N PRO A 394 3.05 3.51 -7.59
CA PRO A 394 2.90 4.16 -8.90
C PRO A 394 3.98 3.76 -9.91
N ALA A 395 5.13 3.27 -9.42
CA ALA A 395 6.35 3.07 -10.19
C ALA A 395 6.67 1.60 -10.49
N ALA A 396 5.98 0.65 -9.85
CA ALA A 396 6.43 -0.74 -9.80
C ALA A 396 6.56 -1.41 -11.18
N GLY A 397 5.72 -1.03 -12.15
CA GLY A 397 5.81 -1.53 -13.52
C GLY A 397 6.74 -0.74 -14.43
N PHE A 398 7.34 0.35 -13.95
CA PHE A 398 8.07 1.30 -14.80
C PHE A 398 9.56 1.42 -14.46
N VAL A 399 9.96 1.00 -13.26
CA VAL A 399 11.31 1.21 -12.74
C VAL A 399 12.06 -0.10 -12.50
N GLY A 400 13.39 -0.04 -12.57
CA GLY A 400 14.27 -1.14 -12.17
C GLY A 400 14.63 -1.13 -10.68
N VAL A 401 15.45 -2.10 -10.28
CA VAL A 401 15.95 -2.24 -8.89
C VAL A 401 16.64 -0.97 -8.35
N PRO A 402 17.48 -0.24 -9.12
CA PRO A 402 18.07 1.01 -8.63
C PRO A 402 17.00 2.06 -8.25
N GLY A 403 15.98 2.22 -9.09
CA GLY A 403 14.84 3.08 -8.79
C GLY A 403 14.08 2.63 -7.53
N ALA A 404 13.85 1.32 -7.39
CA ALA A 404 13.18 0.75 -6.23
C ALA A 404 13.93 1.02 -4.90
N LEU A 405 15.26 0.90 -4.90
CA LEU A 405 16.10 1.23 -3.74
C LEU A 405 15.96 2.71 -3.37
N MET A 406 16.03 3.61 -4.36
CA MET A 406 15.95 5.04 -4.14
C MET A 406 14.55 5.48 -3.67
N ILE A 407 13.49 4.91 -4.25
CA ILE A 407 12.11 5.14 -3.84
C ILE A 407 11.86 4.62 -2.42
N GLY A 408 12.33 3.41 -2.09
CA GLY A 408 12.22 2.86 -0.74
C GLY A 408 13.00 3.68 0.30
N LEU A 409 14.21 4.13 -0.05
CA LEU A 409 15.00 5.03 0.80
C LEU A 409 14.29 6.36 1.06
N ALA A 410 13.81 7.01 -0.01
CA ALA A 410 13.11 8.28 0.10
C ALA A 410 11.78 8.11 0.85
N GLY A 411 11.02 7.05 0.57
CA GLY A 411 9.79 6.70 1.27
C GLY A 411 10.02 6.51 2.77
N GLY A 412 11.03 5.74 3.17
CA GLY A 412 11.37 5.53 4.59
C GLY A 412 11.80 6.80 5.34
N ILE A 413 12.43 7.77 4.66
CA ILE A 413 12.84 9.05 5.27
C ILE A 413 11.66 10.03 5.33
N ILE A 414 11.05 10.30 4.18
CA ILE A 414 10.06 11.37 4.03
C ILE A 414 8.75 10.99 4.70
N CYS A 415 8.25 9.76 4.53
CA CYS A 415 7.01 9.35 5.18
C CYS A 415 7.14 9.38 6.70
N ARG A 416 8.29 8.95 7.24
CA ARG A 416 8.58 9.03 8.69
C ARG A 416 8.59 10.47 9.18
N TRP A 417 9.23 11.37 8.44
CA TRP A 417 9.26 12.79 8.79
C TRP A 417 7.85 13.40 8.85
N PHE A 418 6.97 13.05 7.91
CA PHE A 418 5.58 13.49 7.94
C PHE A 418 4.76 12.85 9.07
N ALA A 419 4.87 11.54 9.25
CA ALA A 419 4.17 10.77 10.28
C ALA A 419 4.53 11.22 11.70
N LEU A 420 5.79 11.57 11.95
CA LEU A 420 6.27 11.91 13.31
C LEU A 420 6.47 13.41 13.50
N THR A 421 7.28 14.06 12.67
CA THR A 421 7.72 15.44 12.90
C THR A 421 6.69 16.47 12.46
N VAL A 422 6.18 16.36 11.23
CA VAL A 422 5.20 17.31 10.68
C VAL A 422 3.89 17.23 11.45
N LYS A 423 3.39 16.01 11.71
CA LYS A 423 2.22 15.74 12.53
C LYS A 423 2.31 16.40 13.90
N THR A 424 3.41 16.19 14.61
CA THR A 424 3.62 16.80 15.94
C THR A 424 3.72 18.32 15.87
N LYS A 425 4.41 18.87 14.85
CA LYS A 425 4.60 20.30 14.69
C LYS A 425 3.28 21.05 14.44
N TYR A 426 2.39 20.48 13.63
CA TYR A 426 1.10 21.09 13.29
C TYR A 426 -0.09 20.56 14.12
N ALA A 427 0.16 19.62 15.03
CA ALA A 427 -0.78 19.08 15.99
C ALA A 427 -2.10 18.54 15.40
N TYR A 428 -2.06 18.03 14.17
CA TYR A 428 -3.18 17.23 13.63
C TYR A 428 -3.07 15.79 14.12
N ASP A 429 -4.21 15.13 14.34
CA ASP A 429 -4.27 13.74 14.82
C ASP A 429 -4.60 12.80 13.66
N ASP A 430 -3.68 12.69 12.71
CA ASP A 430 -3.66 11.55 11.79
C ASP A 430 -3.23 10.32 12.59
N SER A 431 -4.22 9.62 13.14
CA SER A 431 -4.02 8.77 14.30
C SER A 431 -3.11 7.59 14.04
N LEU A 432 -3.21 6.97 12.86
CA LEU A 432 -2.42 5.83 12.42
C LEU A 432 -1.58 6.14 11.17
N ASP A 433 -1.23 7.42 10.98
CA ASP A 433 -0.27 7.90 9.97
C ASP A 433 -0.68 7.66 8.51
N VAL A 434 -1.98 7.73 8.20
CA VAL A 434 -2.49 7.49 6.84
C VAL A 434 -1.97 8.53 5.85
N PHE A 435 -1.99 9.81 6.21
CA PHE A 435 -1.44 10.88 5.38
C PHE A 435 0.08 10.77 5.29
N GLY A 436 0.75 10.55 6.43
CA GLY A 436 2.21 10.47 6.49
C GLY A 436 2.78 9.32 5.65
N VAL A 437 2.10 8.17 5.63
CA VAL A 437 2.54 6.95 4.94
C VAL A 437 1.97 6.86 3.53
N HIS A 438 0.65 6.92 3.37
CA HIS A 438 0.03 6.74 2.06
C HIS A 438 -0.01 8.04 1.26
N GLY A 439 -0.49 9.14 1.84
CA GLY A 439 -0.59 10.43 1.13
C GLY A 439 0.77 10.89 0.60
N MET A 440 1.76 10.95 1.49
CA MET A 440 3.10 11.38 1.11
C MET A 440 3.90 10.30 0.39
N GLY A 441 3.70 9.01 0.71
CA GLY A 441 4.33 7.91 -0.02
C GLY A 441 3.88 7.87 -1.48
N GLY A 442 2.57 7.90 -1.73
CA GLY A 442 2.01 7.96 -3.09
C GLY A 442 2.45 9.20 -3.86
N PHE A 443 2.42 10.39 -3.23
CA PHE A 443 2.86 11.63 -3.86
C PHE A 443 4.35 11.60 -4.25
N LEU A 444 5.21 11.21 -3.31
CA LEU A 444 6.65 11.08 -3.54
C LEU A 444 6.95 10.02 -4.60
N GLY A 445 6.33 8.85 -4.48
CA GLY A 445 6.46 7.73 -5.41
C GLY A 445 6.11 8.12 -6.84
N THR A 446 5.02 8.86 -7.01
CA THR A 446 4.53 9.31 -8.32
C THR A 446 5.52 10.25 -8.98
N ILE A 447 6.09 11.20 -8.22
CA ILE A 447 7.13 12.11 -8.74
C ILE A 447 8.42 11.35 -9.08
N LEU A 448 8.87 10.47 -8.18
CA LEU A 448 10.10 9.70 -8.40
C LEU A 448 9.96 8.68 -9.53
N CYS A 449 8.75 8.19 -9.82
CA CYS A 449 8.46 7.41 -11.02
C CYS A 449 8.90 8.17 -12.28
N GLY A 450 8.60 9.48 -12.37
CA GLY A 450 9.00 10.29 -13.51
C GLY A 450 10.52 10.40 -13.72
N VAL A 451 11.31 10.18 -12.67
CA VAL A 451 12.78 10.11 -12.76
C VAL A 451 13.22 8.71 -13.15
N PHE A 452 12.81 7.70 -12.38
CA PHE A 452 13.36 6.36 -12.45
C PHE A 452 12.72 5.47 -13.52
N CYS A 453 11.68 5.93 -14.20
CA CYS A 453 11.12 5.26 -15.37
C CYS A 453 12.02 5.35 -16.62
N SER A 454 13.01 6.25 -16.60
CA SER A 454 14.03 6.38 -17.65
C SER A 454 14.97 5.17 -17.68
N GLU A 455 15.32 4.73 -18.89
CA GLU A 455 16.31 3.66 -19.12
C GLU A 455 17.68 3.95 -18.48
N LEU A 456 18.03 5.22 -18.28
CA LEU A 456 19.27 5.63 -17.59
C LEU A 456 19.41 5.04 -16.19
N PHE A 457 18.28 4.74 -15.53
CA PHE A 457 18.24 4.15 -14.19
C PHE A 457 17.68 2.72 -14.19
N GLY A 458 17.58 2.09 -15.36
CA GLY A 458 17.00 0.76 -15.53
C GLY A 458 15.47 0.74 -15.57
N GLY A 459 14.81 1.87 -15.83
CA GLY A 459 13.39 1.91 -16.16
C GLY A 459 13.10 1.44 -17.58
N ASN A 460 11.83 1.21 -17.89
CA ASN A 460 11.40 0.54 -19.13
C ASN A 460 10.55 1.41 -20.07
N GLN A 461 10.53 2.73 -19.87
CA GLN A 461 9.68 3.63 -20.66
C GLN A 461 10.36 4.17 -21.94
N GLY A 462 11.54 3.65 -22.31
CA GLY A 462 12.27 4.11 -23.48
C GLY A 462 12.93 5.48 -23.29
N ALA A 463 13.11 6.20 -24.40
CA ALA A 463 13.74 7.52 -24.44
C ALA A 463 12.80 8.64 -23.94
N VAL A 464 12.33 8.56 -22.70
CA VAL A 464 11.51 9.60 -22.08
C VAL A 464 12.36 10.79 -21.63
N SER A 465 11.84 12.01 -21.79
CA SER A 465 12.42 13.18 -21.13
C SER A 465 12.07 13.15 -19.65
N ILE A 466 13.07 12.95 -18.78
CA ILE A 466 12.90 12.96 -17.32
C ILE A 466 12.21 14.26 -16.86
N VAL A 467 12.59 15.41 -17.42
CA VAL A 467 12.02 16.70 -17.03
C VAL A 467 10.53 16.77 -17.36
N ASN A 468 10.16 16.34 -18.56
CA ASN A 468 8.75 16.35 -18.97
C ASN A 468 7.95 15.35 -18.14
N GLN A 469 8.47 14.14 -17.94
CA GLN A 469 7.76 13.12 -17.17
C GLN A 469 7.56 13.56 -15.72
N VAL A 470 8.60 14.06 -15.05
CA VAL A 470 8.47 14.64 -13.69
C VAL A 470 7.45 15.78 -13.69
N GLY A 471 7.42 16.62 -14.73
CA GLY A 471 6.42 17.69 -14.89
C GLY A 471 4.99 17.16 -14.93
N VAL A 472 4.72 16.15 -15.76
CA VAL A 472 3.39 15.50 -15.88
C VAL A 472 2.98 14.84 -14.57
N GLN A 473 3.87 14.05 -13.96
CA GLN A 473 3.62 13.40 -12.66
C GLN A 473 3.28 14.42 -11.58
N THR A 474 4.02 15.53 -11.54
CA THR A 474 3.79 16.62 -10.57
C THR A 474 2.45 17.30 -10.82
N LEU A 475 2.14 17.65 -12.07
CA LEU A 475 0.88 18.28 -12.44
C LEU A 475 -0.32 17.42 -12.03
N CYS A 476 -0.33 16.14 -12.42
CA CYS A 476 -1.44 15.23 -12.13
C CYS A 476 -1.58 14.96 -10.62
N SER A 477 -0.45 14.80 -9.91
CA SER A 477 -0.45 14.63 -8.45
C SER A 477 -1.01 15.86 -7.74
N VAL A 478 -0.56 17.06 -8.10
CA VAL A 478 -1.03 18.32 -7.48
C VAL A 478 -2.50 18.57 -7.81
N ALA A 479 -2.91 18.36 -9.06
CA ALA A 479 -4.32 18.48 -9.46
C ALA A 479 -5.20 17.52 -8.65
N THR A 480 -4.78 16.27 -8.49
CA THR A 480 -5.46 15.27 -7.66
C THR A 480 -5.55 15.71 -6.20
N VAL A 481 -4.46 16.23 -5.62
CA VAL A 481 -4.46 16.74 -4.25
C VAL A 481 -5.47 17.87 -4.08
N VAL A 482 -5.44 18.88 -4.97
CA VAL A 482 -6.34 20.04 -4.90
C VAL A 482 -7.80 19.58 -5.03
N TYR A 483 -8.09 18.73 -6.02
CA TYR A 483 -9.43 18.17 -6.23
C TYR A 483 -9.91 17.39 -5.01
N THR A 484 -9.09 16.47 -4.50
CA THR A 484 -9.40 15.61 -3.35
C THR A 484 -9.67 16.43 -2.10
N LEU A 485 -8.84 17.44 -1.81
CA LEU A 485 -9.04 18.32 -0.65
C LEU A 485 -10.32 19.16 -0.79
N ALA A 486 -10.58 19.74 -1.95
CA ALA A 486 -11.78 20.54 -2.19
C ALA A 486 -13.06 19.69 -2.06
N ALA A 487 -13.11 18.54 -2.72
CA ALA A 487 -14.25 17.63 -2.66
C ALA A 487 -14.45 17.04 -1.25
N THR A 488 -13.37 16.63 -0.58
CA THR A 488 -13.42 16.13 0.80
C THR A 488 -13.96 17.20 1.75
N TRP A 489 -13.52 18.45 1.61
CA TRP A 489 -14.04 19.56 2.41
C TRP A 489 -15.56 19.72 2.24
N LEU A 490 -16.04 19.72 0.99
CA LEU A 490 -17.47 19.84 0.68
C LEU A 490 -18.28 18.69 1.28
N ILE A 491 -17.81 17.46 1.10
CA ILE A 491 -18.47 16.25 1.62
C ILE A 491 -18.52 16.31 3.15
N MET A 492 -17.38 16.53 3.80
CA MET A 492 -17.29 16.55 5.26
C MET A 492 -18.13 17.69 5.86
N LYS A 493 -18.17 18.88 5.22
CA LYS A 493 -19.08 19.95 5.63
C LYS A 493 -20.55 19.60 5.47
N GLY A 494 -20.92 18.87 4.42
CA GLY A 494 -22.28 18.36 4.24
C GLY A 494 -22.69 17.38 5.34
N ILE A 495 -21.80 16.45 5.69
CA ILE A 495 -22.03 15.45 6.75
C ILE A 495 -22.07 16.13 8.12
N GLU A 496 -21.17 17.07 8.39
CA GLU A 496 -21.15 17.86 9.64
C GLU A 496 -22.50 18.53 9.91
N LYS A 497 -23.13 19.09 8.88
CA LYS A 497 -24.42 19.80 9.00
C LYS A 497 -25.64 18.88 9.11
N THR A 498 -25.52 17.61 8.76
CA THR A 498 -26.65 16.67 8.68
C THR A 498 -26.58 15.59 9.75
N ILE A 499 -25.51 14.81 9.79
CA ILE A 499 -25.29 13.67 10.70
C ILE A 499 -24.43 14.10 11.91
N GLY A 500 -23.52 15.05 11.68
CA GLY A 500 -22.41 15.35 12.56
C GLY A 500 -21.24 14.38 12.36
N LEU A 501 -20.01 14.87 12.49
CA LEU A 501 -18.82 14.07 12.21
C LEU A 501 -18.38 13.23 13.43
N ARG A 502 -18.31 13.86 14.60
CA ARG A 502 -17.70 13.28 15.80
C ARG A 502 -18.73 12.73 16.77
N VAL A 503 -18.39 11.65 17.46
CA VAL A 503 -19.16 11.12 18.59
C VAL A 503 -19.14 12.07 19.79
N THR A 504 -19.96 11.81 20.80
CA THR A 504 -19.94 12.64 22.01
C THR A 504 -18.68 12.39 22.84
N ASP A 505 -18.36 13.34 23.71
CA ASP A 505 -17.23 13.23 24.63
C ASP A 505 -17.32 12.00 25.55
N GLY A 506 -18.53 11.57 25.91
CA GLY A 506 -18.76 10.37 26.73
C GLY A 506 -18.51 9.10 25.94
N ASP A 507 -18.99 9.06 24.69
CA ASP A 507 -18.82 7.90 23.79
C ASP A 507 -17.35 7.68 23.44
N GLU A 508 -16.59 8.76 23.16
CA GLU A 508 -15.15 8.70 22.91
C GLU A 508 -14.37 8.15 24.12
N LEU A 509 -14.82 8.44 25.35
CA LEU A 509 -14.18 7.96 26.57
C LEU A 509 -14.46 6.48 26.84
N VAL A 510 -15.70 6.03 26.61
CA VAL A 510 -16.10 4.63 26.80
C VAL A 510 -15.50 3.73 25.71
N GLY A 511 -15.37 4.25 24.48
CA GLY A 511 -14.89 3.53 23.31
C GLY A 511 -16.02 3.15 22.36
N LEU A 512 -15.72 3.20 21.06
CA LEU A 512 -16.69 3.03 19.98
C LEU A 512 -17.25 1.62 19.88
N ASP A 513 -16.55 0.60 20.38
CA ASP A 513 -17.06 -0.78 20.41
C ASP A 513 -18.38 -0.82 21.18
N ALA A 514 -18.41 -0.24 22.38
CA ALA A 514 -19.60 -0.20 23.20
C ALA A 514 -20.57 0.90 22.76
N ALA A 515 -20.07 2.10 22.43
CA ALA A 515 -20.91 3.25 22.16
C ALA A 515 -21.66 3.20 20.81
N GLU A 516 -21.00 2.75 19.74
CA GLU A 516 -21.59 2.72 18.39
C GLU A 516 -22.06 1.31 17.99
N HIS A 517 -21.51 0.25 18.61
CA HIS A 517 -21.81 -1.13 18.23
C HIS A 517 -22.45 -1.97 19.35
N GLY A 518 -22.46 -1.50 20.60
CA GLY A 518 -23.04 -2.24 21.72
C GLY A 518 -22.29 -3.53 22.07
N GLU A 519 -21.03 -3.65 21.66
CA GLU A 519 -20.21 -4.85 21.82
C GLU A 519 -18.93 -4.56 22.61
N VAL A 520 -18.24 -5.61 23.05
CA VAL A 520 -16.92 -5.53 23.69
C VAL A 520 -16.01 -6.57 23.08
N SER A 521 -14.79 -6.18 22.70
CA SER A 521 -13.86 -7.05 21.97
C SER A 521 -13.28 -8.18 22.82
N TYR A 522 -13.21 -8.00 24.14
CA TYR A 522 -12.71 -9.01 25.05
C TYR A 522 -13.57 -9.05 26.31
N ILE A 523 -14.00 -10.25 26.66
CA ILE A 523 -14.68 -10.54 27.92
C ILE A 523 -13.61 -11.14 28.84
N ASP A 524 -13.26 -10.41 29.89
CA ASP A 524 -12.26 -10.85 30.88
C ASP A 524 -12.81 -11.90 31.85
#